data_AF-A0A4Y9NC00-F1
#
_entry.id   AF-A0A4Y9NC00-F1
#
_cell.length_a   1.000
_cell.length_b   1.000
_cell.length_c   1.000
_cell.angle_alpha   90.00
_cell.angle_beta   90.00
_cell.angle_gamma   90.00
#
_symmetry.space_group_name_H-M   'P 1'
#
loop_
_entity.id
_entity.type
_entity.pdbx_description
1 polymer ?
#
loop_
_entity_poly.entity_id
_entity_poly.type
_entity_poly.pdbx_seq_one_letter_code
_entity_poly.pdbx_strand_id
1 'polypeptide(L)'
;FAYSDNYLIDVKFGVIVDVEASRAIRQAEVGAAKTMIERTEERFGLKPERLVGDTAYGAAPMLNWLVEEKGIAPHIPVFDKSKRDDGTFSRSDFRYDPTGDVYHCPGGKRLGTSGTVHEGKTLLYRASKLDCDVCPLKPQCCPKEPSRKIPRDIHEHARDIARSIAGTEGFEFSRHQRKKIEMNFAHLKRILKLGRLRLRGPQGAQDEFVLAAIAQNLRRFASLVARPPPAQALRSA
;
A
#
# COMPACT_ATOMS: atom_id res chain seq x y z
N PHE A 1 -15.19 20.96 -10.21
CA PHE A 1 -13.87 20.37 -9.93
C PHE A 1 -13.87 19.85 -8.50
N ALA A 2 -13.27 18.69 -8.27
CA ALA A 2 -13.12 18.09 -6.94
C ALA A 2 -11.65 17.78 -6.70
N TYR A 3 -11.19 18.08 -5.48
CA TYR A 3 -9.82 17.83 -5.04
C TYR A 3 -9.84 16.89 -3.85
N SER A 4 -8.90 15.95 -3.83
CA SER A 4 -8.63 15.10 -2.68
C SER A 4 -7.52 15.72 -1.84
N ASP A 5 -7.71 15.65 -0.52
CA ASP A 5 -6.71 16.00 0.46
C ASP A 5 -5.92 14.74 0.83
N ASN A 6 -4.62 14.73 0.55
CA ASN A 6 -3.73 13.61 0.90
C ASN A 6 -2.82 14.05 2.04
N TYR A 7 -2.86 13.31 3.15
CA TYR A 7 -1.95 13.52 4.29
C TYR A 7 -0.90 12.43 4.37
N LEU A 8 0.35 12.84 4.56
CA LEU A 8 1.39 11.99 5.10
C LEU A 8 1.51 12.28 6.60
N ILE A 9 1.36 11.25 7.44
CA ILE A 9 1.37 11.41 8.89
C ILE A 9 2.48 10.59 9.54
N ASP A 10 3.13 11.16 10.55
CA ASP A 10 3.83 10.38 11.56
C ASP A 10 2.79 9.62 12.39
N VAL A 11 2.82 8.30 12.29
CA VAL A 11 1.89 7.44 13.01
C VAL A 11 2.18 7.39 14.50
N LYS A 12 3.39 7.71 14.99
CA LYS A 12 3.70 7.67 16.41
C LYS A 12 2.89 8.73 17.17
N PHE A 13 3.04 9.99 16.76
CA PHE A 13 2.38 11.12 17.39
C PHE A 13 1.11 11.57 16.69
N GLY A 14 0.80 11.07 15.48
CA GLY A 14 -0.38 11.50 14.72
C GLY A 14 -0.25 12.92 14.16
N VAL A 15 0.98 13.32 13.85
CA VAL A 15 1.34 14.64 13.31
C VAL A 15 1.37 14.55 11.79
N ILE A 16 0.78 15.53 11.11
CA ILE A 16 0.84 15.63 9.65
C ILE A 16 2.21 16.21 9.29
N VAL A 17 2.99 15.46 8.51
CA VAL A 17 4.34 15.87 8.08
C VAL A 17 4.34 16.45 6.68
N ASP A 18 3.36 16.07 5.84
CA ASP A 18 3.19 16.62 4.51
C ASP A 18 1.72 16.53 4.05
N VAL A 19 1.37 17.39 3.09
CA VAL A 19 0.03 17.53 2.51
C VAL A 19 0.16 17.75 1.01
N GLU A 20 -0.65 17.05 0.23
CA GLU A 20 -0.72 17.23 -1.22
C GLU A 20 -2.17 17.21 -1.71
N ALA A 21 -2.59 18.30 -2.33
CA ALA A 21 -3.86 18.39 -3.04
C ALA A 21 -3.74 17.66 -4.38
N SER A 22 -4.64 16.71 -4.63
CA SER A 22 -4.70 16.02 -5.92
C SER A 22 -6.07 16.15 -6.57
N ARG A 23 -6.17 15.83 -7.86
CA ARG A 23 -7.48 15.53 -8.45
C ARG A 23 -8.07 14.32 -7.72
N ALA A 24 -9.39 14.28 -7.57
CA ALA A 24 -10.10 13.17 -6.93
C ALA A 24 -10.20 11.93 -7.85
N ILE A 25 -9.04 11.41 -8.27
CA ILE A 25 -8.88 10.19 -9.05
C ILE A 25 -7.71 9.38 -8.46
N ARG A 26 -7.86 8.06 -8.46
CA ARG A 26 -6.91 7.14 -7.80
C ARG A 26 -5.46 7.30 -8.28
N GLN A 27 -5.24 7.52 -9.58
CA GLN A 27 -3.90 7.69 -10.12
C GLN A 27 -3.20 8.94 -9.55
N ALA A 28 -3.95 10.03 -9.35
CA ALA A 28 -3.41 11.26 -8.81
C ALA A 28 -3.12 11.14 -7.31
N GLU A 29 -3.93 10.40 -6.55
CA GLU A 29 -3.70 10.14 -5.12
C GLU A 29 -2.46 9.25 -4.89
N VAL A 30 -2.25 8.23 -5.74
CA VAL A 30 -1.02 7.43 -5.70
C VAL A 30 0.21 8.28 -6.05
N GLY A 31 0.09 9.17 -7.05
CA GLY A 31 1.13 10.14 -7.38
C GLY A 31 1.43 11.08 -6.20
N ALA A 32 0.40 11.61 -5.54
CA ALA A 32 0.52 12.48 -4.39
C ALA A 32 1.28 11.82 -3.22
N ALA A 33 1.03 10.53 -2.97
CA ALA A 33 1.77 9.78 -1.94
C ALA A 33 3.28 9.71 -2.26
N LYS A 34 3.67 9.47 -3.52
CA LYS A 34 5.08 9.48 -3.91
C LYS A 34 5.70 10.87 -3.71
N THR A 35 5.02 11.91 -4.20
CA THR A 35 5.46 13.31 -4.06
C THR A 35 5.66 13.70 -2.60
N MET A 36 4.73 13.37 -1.71
CA MET A 36 4.87 13.68 -0.27
C MET A 36 6.03 12.94 0.38
N ILE A 37 6.25 11.66 0.06
CA ILE A 37 7.36 10.88 0.62
C ILE A 37 8.70 11.46 0.17
N GLU A 38 8.86 11.74 -1.13
CA GLU A 38 10.08 12.32 -1.68
C GLU A 38 10.37 13.71 -1.12
N ARG A 39 9.35 14.57 -1.09
CA ARG A 39 9.47 15.94 -0.56
C ARG A 39 9.80 15.94 0.93
N THR A 40 9.23 15.02 1.71
CA THR A 40 9.51 14.88 3.14
C THR A 40 10.93 14.38 3.39
N GLU A 41 11.40 13.42 2.58
CA GLU A 41 12.78 12.94 2.61
C GLU A 41 13.76 14.06 2.27
N GLU A 42 13.52 14.80 1.19
CA GLU A 42 14.39 15.90 0.72
C GLU A 42 14.46 17.07 1.71
N ARG A 43 13.30 17.53 2.21
CA ARG A 43 13.23 18.75 3.03
C ARG A 43 13.59 18.54 4.48
N PHE A 44 13.27 17.37 5.04
CA PHE A 44 13.39 17.12 6.47
C PHE A 44 14.35 15.98 6.81
N GLY A 45 14.89 15.27 5.82
CA GLY A 45 15.70 14.08 6.05
C GLY A 45 14.88 12.94 6.68
N LEU A 46 13.55 12.97 6.56
CA LEU A 46 12.65 12.01 7.19
C LEU A 46 12.26 10.94 6.17
N LYS A 47 12.76 9.72 6.37
CA LYS A 47 12.42 8.54 5.57
C LYS A 47 11.73 7.50 6.44
N PRO A 48 10.49 7.10 6.15
CA PRO A 48 9.79 6.13 6.98
C PRO A 48 10.34 4.72 6.74
N GLU A 49 10.50 3.93 7.80
CA GLU A 49 10.84 2.49 7.68
C GLU A 49 9.68 1.69 7.07
N ARG A 50 8.45 2.12 7.31
CA ARG A 50 7.23 1.50 6.80
C ARG A 50 6.19 2.53 6.39
N LEU A 51 5.47 2.24 5.31
CA LEU A 51 4.32 3.02 4.87
C LEU A 51 3.03 2.26 5.14
N VAL A 52 2.12 2.87 5.90
CA VAL A 52 0.77 2.33 6.14
C VAL A 52 -0.20 2.99 5.18
N GLY A 53 -0.87 2.19 4.36
CA GLY A 53 -1.84 2.68 3.39
C GLY A 53 -3.04 1.76 3.27
N ASP A 54 -4.09 2.24 2.60
CA ASP A 54 -5.19 1.39 2.20
C ASP A 54 -4.88 0.62 0.91
N THR A 55 -5.81 -0.26 0.52
CA THR A 55 -5.67 -1.11 -0.67
C THR A 55 -5.57 -0.33 -1.98
N ALA A 56 -5.95 0.97 -2.02
CA ALA A 56 -5.81 1.79 -3.21
C ALA A 56 -4.34 2.00 -3.58
N TYR A 57 -3.44 2.04 -2.59
CA TYR A 57 -1.99 2.15 -2.76
C TYR A 57 -1.31 0.78 -3.03
N GLY A 58 -2.03 -0.33 -2.97
CA GLY A 58 -1.50 -1.70 -3.13
C GLY A 58 -1.27 -2.14 -4.58
N ALA A 59 -1.08 -1.20 -5.51
CA ALA A 59 -0.79 -1.50 -6.91
C ALA A 59 0.68 -1.91 -7.10
N ALA A 60 0.94 -2.87 -7.99
CA ALA A 60 2.28 -3.45 -8.16
C ALA A 60 3.40 -2.42 -8.41
N PRO A 61 3.21 -1.39 -9.28
CA PRO A 61 4.24 -0.36 -9.47
C PRO A 61 4.49 0.52 -8.24
N MET A 62 3.47 0.76 -7.40
CA MET A 62 3.63 1.51 -6.15
C MET A 62 4.41 0.69 -5.12
N LEU A 63 4.08 -0.59 -4.98
CA LEU A 63 4.79 -1.51 -4.10
C LEU A 63 6.26 -1.67 -4.53
N ASN A 64 6.52 -1.81 -5.84
CA ASN A 64 7.88 -1.86 -6.37
C ASN A 64 8.69 -0.63 -6.00
N TRP A 65 8.12 0.56 -6.22
CA TRP A 65 8.78 1.81 -5.88
C TRP A 65 9.07 1.93 -4.38
N LEU A 66 8.14 1.50 -3.51
CA LEU A 66 8.38 1.48 -2.06
C LEU A 66 9.51 0.53 -1.68
N VAL A 67 9.47 -0.71 -2.19
CA VAL A 67 10.40 -1.77 -1.78
C VAL A 67 11.77 -1.59 -2.42
N GLU A 68 11.83 -1.56 -3.76
CA GLU A 68 13.09 -1.65 -4.50
C GLU A 68 13.81 -0.30 -4.55
N GLU A 69 13.07 0.79 -4.73
CA GLU A 69 13.68 2.11 -4.92
C GLU A 69 13.83 2.86 -3.60
N LYS A 70 12.83 2.75 -2.71
CA LYS A 70 12.84 3.47 -1.43
C LYS A 70 13.27 2.60 -0.24
N GLY A 71 13.24 1.27 -0.31
CA GLY A 71 13.55 0.43 0.86
C GLY A 71 12.55 0.62 2.02
N ILE A 72 11.30 0.96 1.71
CA ILE A 72 10.21 1.19 2.65
C ILE A 72 9.32 -0.05 2.69
N ALA A 73 9.09 -0.61 3.89
CA ALA A 73 8.20 -1.75 4.05
C ALA A 73 6.73 -1.37 3.75
N PRO A 74 6.06 -2.01 2.78
CA PRO A 74 4.68 -1.67 2.43
C PRO A 74 3.69 -2.37 3.37
N HIS A 75 3.22 -1.67 4.40
CA HIS A 75 2.11 -2.10 5.24
C HIS A 75 0.78 -1.71 4.57
N ILE A 76 0.57 -2.27 3.38
CA ILE A 76 -0.53 -1.97 2.49
C ILE A 76 -1.21 -3.30 2.10
N PRO A 77 -2.54 -3.44 2.27
CA PRO A 77 -3.24 -4.63 1.80
C PRO A 77 -3.09 -4.81 0.29
N VAL A 78 -2.84 -6.04 -0.16
CA VAL A 78 -2.78 -6.39 -1.58
C VAL A 78 -4.00 -7.21 -1.97
N PHE A 79 -4.72 -6.79 -3.01
CA PHE A 79 -5.76 -7.65 -3.60
C PHE A 79 -5.10 -8.85 -4.28
N ASP A 80 -5.34 -10.05 -3.74
CA ASP A 80 -4.93 -11.29 -4.35
C ASP A 80 -6.12 -12.01 -4.98
N LYS A 81 -6.17 -11.99 -6.32
CA LYS A 81 -7.17 -12.70 -7.12
C LYS A 81 -6.67 -14.07 -7.59
N SER A 82 -5.58 -14.59 -7.02
CA SER A 82 -5.00 -15.87 -7.44
C SER A 82 -5.63 -17.09 -6.78
N LYS A 83 -6.49 -16.89 -5.76
CA LYS A 83 -7.31 -17.95 -5.17
C LYS A 83 -8.32 -18.46 -6.21
N ARG A 84 -8.49 -19.78 -6.23
CA ARG A 84 -9.46 -20.46 -7.08
C ARG A 84 -10.37 -21.28 -6.20
N ASP A 85 -11.68 -21.13 -6.41
CA ASP A 85 -12.71 -21.85 -5.65
C ASP A 85 -13.22 -23.09 -6.40
N ASP A 86 -12.65 -23.38 -7.57
CA ASP A 86 -13.04 -24.48 -8.45
C ASP A 86 -12.30 -25.80 -8.16
N GLY A 87 -11.56 -25.86 -7.05
CA GLY A 87 -10.75 -27.02 -6.65
C GLY A 87 -9.48 -27.25 -7.48
N THR A 88 -9.23 -26.42 -8.50
CA THR A 88 -7.97 -26.49 -9.25
C THR A 88 -6.83 -25.85 -8.48
N PHE A 89 -5.59 -26.31 -8.73
CA PHE A 89 -4.44 -25.66 -8.11
C PHE A 89 -4.43 -24.17 -8.41
N SER A 90 -4.24 -23.37 -7.38
CA SER A 90 -4.05 -21.92 -7.40
C SER A 90 -2.60 -21.58 -7.73
N ARG A 91 -2.23 -20.30 -7.68
CA ARG A 91 -0.82 -19.91 -7.84
C ARG A 91 0.02 -20.26 -6.61
N SER A 92 -0.54 -20.23 -5.41
CA SER A 92 0.20 -20.53 -4.17
C SER A 92 0.66 -21.99 -4.07
N ASP A 93 0.05 -22.89 -4.85
CA ASP A 93 0.49 -24.28 -4.95
C ASP A 93 1.79 -24.45 -5.78
N PHE A 94 2.25 -23.38 -6.42
CA PHE A 94 3.46 -23.37 -7.23
C PHE A 94 4.56 -22.58 -6.53
N ARG A 95 5.73 -23.19 -6.37
CA ARG A 95 6.87 -22.55 -5.74
C ARG A 95 7.66 -21.77 -6.79
N TYR A 96 7.83 -20.47 -6.60
CA TYR A 96 8.74 -19.66 -7.41
C TYR A 96 10.18 -19.83 -6.91
N ASP A 97 11.11 -20.10 -7.84
CA ASP A 97 12.56 -20.10 -7.61
C ASP A 97 13.14 -18.85 -8.27
N PRO A 98 13.58 -17.84 -7.49
CA PRO A 98 14.13 -16.61 -8.03
C PRO A 98 15.52 -16.80 -8.65
N THR A 99 16.29 -17.81 -8.23
CA THR A 99 17.64 -18.05 -8.76
C THR A 99 17.59 -18.56 -10.20
N GLY A 100 16.64 -19.45 -10.50
CA GLY A 100 16.45 -19.99 -11.83
C GLY A 100 15.44 -19.24 -12.70
N ASP A 101 14.76 -18.22 -12.16
CA ASP A 101 13.57 -17.58 -12.73
C ASP A 101 12.55 -18.60 -13.29
N VAL A 102 12.12 -19.52 -12.43
CA VAL A 102 11.15 -20.57 -12.79
C VAL A 102 10.14 -20.80 -11.69
N TYR A 103 8.97 -21.34 -12.06
CA TYR A 103 8.09 -21.97 -11.09
C TYR A 103 8.29 -23.49 -11.08
N HIS A 104 8.08 -24.09 -9.92
CA HIS A 104 7.95 -25.53 -9.75
C HIS A 104 6.49 -25.86 -9.44
N CYS A 105 5.90 -26.79 -10.20
CA CYS A 105 4.56 -27.27 -9.93
C CYS A 105 4.53 -28.31 -8.79
N PRO A 106 3.35 -28.65 -8.25
CA PRO A 106 3.20 -29.72 -7.26
C PRO A 106 3.75 -31.08 -7.72
N GLY A 107 3.77 -31.34 -9.04
CA GLY A 107 4.39 -32.53 -9.64
C GLY A 107 5.90 -32.42 -9.86
N GLY A 108 6.56 -31.38 -9.34
CA GLY A 108 8.02 -31.18 -9.40
C GLY A 108 8.56 -30.63 -10.73
N LYS A 109 7.71 -30.45 -11.75
CA LYS A 109 8.12 -29.95 -13.08
C LYS A 109 8.31 -28.44 -13.09
N ARG A 110 9.24 -27.98 -13.95
CA ARG A 110 9.59 -26.56 -14.09
C ARG A 110 8.67 -25.86 -15.09
N LEU A 111 8.35 -24.61 -14.81
CA LEU A 111 7.67 -23.69 -15.71
C LEU A 111 8.61 -22.50 -15.93
N GLY A 112 9.02 -22.29 -17.18
CA GLY A 112 9.87 -21.16 -17.58
C GLY A 112 9.08 -20.09 -18.34
N THR A 113 9.70 -18.93 -18.53
CA THR A 113 9.16 -17.81 -19.32
C THR A 113 10.02 -17.57 -20.57
N SER A 114 9.41 -17.04 -21.63
CA SER A 114 10.16 -16.53 -22.80
C SER A 114 10.71 -15.11 -22.58
N GLY A 115 10.42 -14.50 -21.43
CA GLY A 115 10.72 -13.10 -21.15
C GLY A 115 9.77 -12.09 -21.81
N THR A 116 8.81 -12.56 -22.61
CA THR A 116 7.85 -11.69 -23.29
C THR A 116 6.86 -11.08 -22.29
N VAL A 117 6.85 -9.75 -22.22
CA VAL A 117 5.93 -8.99 -21.36
C VAL A 117 4.65 -8.70 -22.12
N HIS A 118 3.53 -9.23 -21.62
CA HIS A 118 2.20 -8.99 -22.13
C HIS A 118 1.55 -7.82 -21.40
N GLU A 119 0.85 -6.95 -22.16
CA GLU A 119 0.14 -5.78 -21.64
C GLU A 119 1.03 -4.87 -20.77
N GLY A 120 2.33 -4.84 -21.04
CA GLY A 120 3.32 -4.03 -20.34
C GLY A 120 3.62 -4.43 -18.88
N LYS A 121 3.04 -5.52 -18.36
CA LYS A 121 3.17 -5.88 -16.94
C LYS A 121 3.18 -7.37 -16.61
N THR A 122 2.82 -8.25 -17.55
CA THR A 122 2.59 -9.68 -17.25
C THR A 122 3.58 -10.58 -17.98
N LEU A 123 4.35 -11.36 -17.23
CA LEU A 123 5.14 -12.48 -17.74
C LEU A 123 4.30 -13.77 -17.65
N LEU A 124 4.44 -14.66 -18.64
CA LEU A 124 3.72 -15.93 -18.68
C LEU A 124 4.70 -17.11 -18.56
N TYR A 125 4.67 -17.76 -17.40
CA TYR A 125 5.42 -18.99 -17.13
C TYR A 125 4.61 -20.19 -17.59
N ARG A 126 5.23 -21.07 -18.39
CA ARG A 126 4.54 -22.17 -19.06
C ARG A 126 5.20 -23.50 -18.73
N ALA A 127 4.38 -24.49 -18.42
CA ALA A 127 4.80 -25.88 -18.32
C ALA A 127 4.99 -26.48 -19.72
N SER A 128 5.92 -27.43 -19.84
CA SER A 128 6.02 -28.28 -21.02
C SER A 128 4.73 -29.07 -21.21
N LYS A 129 4.19 -29.06 -22.43
CA LYS A 129 3.02 -29.87 -22.78
C LYS A 129 3.30 -31.37 -22.60
N LEU A 130 4.51 -31.81 -22.99
CA LEU A 130 4.92 -33.21 -22.87
C LEU A 130 4.90 -33.68 -21.40
N ASP A 131 5.35 -32.83 -20.48
CA ASP A 131 5.28 -33.13 -19.04
C ASP A 131 3.83 -33.16 -18.54
N CYS A 132 2.97 -32.24 -19.02
CA CYS A 132 1.58 -32.19 -18.60
C CYS A 132 0.77 -33.38 -19.13
N ASP A 133 0.97 -33.80 -20.38
CA ASP A 133 0.15 -34.82 -21.03
C ASP A 133 0.17 -36.18 -20.32
N VAL A 134 1.30 -36.54 -19.70
CA VAL A 134 1.45 -37.77 -18.90
C VAL A 134 1.27 -37.56 -17.40
N CYS A 135 0.96 -36.34 -16.95
CA CYS A 135 0.92 -35.98 -15.55
C CYS A 135 -0.38 -36.44 -14.87
N PRO A 136 -0.33 -37.25 -13.79
CA PRO A 136 -1.52 -37.71 -13.08
C PRO A 136 -2.29 -36.57 -12.41
N LEU A 137 -1.63 -35.44 -12.14
CA LEU A 137 -2.25 -34.26 -11.54
C LEU A 137 -2.92 -33.33 -12.57
N LYS A 138 -2.86 -33.61 -13.88
CA LYS A 138 -3.44 -32.77 -14.93
C LYS A 138 -4.94 -32.45 -14.72
N PRO A 139 -5.79 -33.41 -14.31
CA PRO A 139 -7.22 -33.13 -14.06
C PRO A 139 -7.45 -32.06 -12.98
N GLN A 140 -6.62 -32.01 -11.95
CA GLN A 140 -6.70 -31.00 -10.88
C GLN A 140 -5.89 -29.73 -11.21
N CYS A 141 -4.84 -29.84 -12.01
CA CYS A 141 -3.92 -28.75 -12.30
C CYS A 141 -4.42 -27.85 -13.44
N CYS A 142 -4.74 -28.41 -14.60
CA CYS A 142 -5.13 -27.65 -15.77
C CYS A 142 -6.09 -28.47 -16.66
N PRO A 143 -7.30 -28.78 -16.18
CA PRO A 143 -8.22 -29.70 -16.88
C PRO A 143 -8.65 -29.21 -18.26
N LYS A 144 -8.71 -27.89 -18.46
CA LYS A 144 -9.20 -27.24 -19.70
C LYS A 144 -8.09 -26.79 -20.65
N GLU A 145 -6.83 -26.86 -20.23
CA GLU A 145 -5.69 -26.33 -20.99
C GLU A 145 -4.69 -27.46 -21.31
N PRO A 146 -4.01 -27.41 -22.47
CA PRO A 146 -3.03 -28.43 -22.83
C PRO A 146 -1.84 -28.46 -21.86
N SER A 147 -1.44 -27.31 -21.32
CA SER A 147 -0.42 -27.19 -20.29
C SER A 147 -0.72 -26.03 -19.34
N ARG A 148 -0.18 -26.11 -18.13
CA ARG A 148 -0.34 -25.08 -17.10
C ARG A 148 0.40 -23.80 -17.50
N LYS A 149 -0.26 -22.65 -17.30
CA LYS A 149 0.31 -21.30 -17.46
C LYS A 149 0.13 -20.51 -16.17
N ILE A 150 1.12 -19.73 -15.77
CA ILE A 150 1.08 -18.86 -14.60
C ILE A 150 1.42 -17.43 -15.02
N PRO A 151 0.45 -16.49 -14.96
CA PRO A 151 0.76 -15.07 -15.07
C PRO A 151 1.46 -14.58 -13.81
N ARG A 152 2.60 -13.91 -13.99
CA ARG A 152 3.37 -13.23 -12.94
C ARG A 152 3.51 -11.76 -13.33
N ASP A 153 3.21 -10.85 -12.41
CA ASP A 153 3.47 -9.43 -12.62
C ASP A 153 4.99 -9.17 -12.65
N ILE A 154 5.47 -8.21 -13.44
CA ILE A 154 6.90 -7.84 -13.44
C ILE A 154 7.37 -7.35 -12.06
N HIS A 155 6.45 -6.82 -11.25
CA HIS A 155 6.69 -6.35 -9.88
C HIS A 155 6.17 -7.34 -8.83
N GLU A 156 6.03 -8.62 -9.18
CA GLU A 156 5.46 -9.61 -8.26
C GLU A 156 6.32 -9.79 -6.99
N HIS A 157 7.64 -9.58 -7.06
CA HIS A 157 8.51 -9.65 -5.88
C HIS A 157 8.06 -8.66 -4.78
N ALA A 158 7.83 -7.39 -5.14
CA ALA A 158 7.34 -6.40 -4.20
C ALA A 158 5.93 -6.73 -3.67
N ARG A 159 5.08 -7.38 -4.47
CA ARG A 159 3.79 -7.89 -4.01
C ARG A 159 3.95 -9.04 -3.03
N ASP A 160 4.90 -9.94 -3.25
CA ASP A 160 5.21 -11.06 -2.36
C ASP A 160 5.70 -10.55 -1.00
N ILE A 161 6.51 -9.48 -0.97
CA ILE A 161 6.91 -8.80 0.27
C ILE A 161 5.71 -8.19 1.00
N ALA A 162 4.84 -7.45 0.28
CA ALA A 162 3.64 -6.90 0.90
C ALA A 162 2.71 -8.00 1.47
N ARG A 163 2.61 -9.15 0.79
CA ARG A 163 1.85 -10.31 1.29
C ARG A 163 2.48 -10.96 2.51
N SER A 164 3.81 -11.09 2.56
CA SER A 164 4.49 -11.68 3.71
C SER A 164 4.32 -10.82 4.97
N ILE A 165 4.25 -9.49 4.81
CA ILE A 165 3.95 -8.56 5.90
C ILE A 165 2.50 -8.71 6.36
N ALA A 166 1.53 -8.86 5.45
CA ALA A 166 0.10 -8.82 5.75
C ALA A 166 -0.38 -9.85 6.81
N GLY A 167 0.35 -10.97 7.00
CA GLY A 167 0.03 -11.99 7.99
C GLY A 167 0.69 -11.81 9.37
N THR A 168 1.44 -10.72 9.58
CA THR A 168 2.24 -10.51 10.80
C THR A 168 1.51 -9.66 11.85
N GLU A 169 1.91 -9.81 13.12
CA GLU A 169 1.44 -8.93 14.20
C GLU A 169 1.77 -7.45 13.94
N GLY A 170 2.92 -7.18 13.29
CA GLY A 170 3.33 -5.83 12.90
C GLY A 170 2.38 -5.19 11.90
N PHE A 171 1.74 -5.99 11.03
CA PHE A 171 0.71 -5.50 10.13
C PHE A 171 -0.59 -5.18 10.84
N GLU A 172 -1.05 -6.02 11.77
CA GLU A 172 -2.24 -5.71 12.58
C GLU A 172 -2.01 -4.46 13.44
N PHE A 173 -0.82 -4.30 14.04
CA PHE A 173 -0.46 -3.07 14.74
C PHE A 173 -0.52 -1.84 13.81
N SER A 174 0.02 -1.97 12.60
CA SER A 174 -0.03 -0.91 11.58
C SER A 174 -1.46 -0.56 11.18
N ARG A 175 -2.32 -1.57 11.05
CA ARG A 175 -3.74 -1.41 10.74
C ARG A 175 -4.47 -0.64 11.85
N HIS A 176 -4.16 -0.90 13.12
CA HIS A 176 -4.68 -0.11 14.23
C HIS A 176 -4.18 1.33 14.20
N GLN A 177 -2.89 1.54 13.91
CA GLN A 177 -2.29 2.88 13.80
C GLN A 177 -2.92 3.70 12.66
N ARG A 178 -3.34 3.05 11.57
CA ARG A 178 -4.00 3.70 10.42
C ARG A 178 -5.23 4.51 10.83
N LYS A 179 -5.94 4.12 11.90
CA LYS A 179 -7.09 4.88 12.43
C LYS A 179 -6.75 6.35 12.77
N LYS A 180 -5.48 6.68 13.03
CA LYS A 180 -5.04 8.06 13.28
C LYS A 180 -5.27 8.97 12.07
N ILE A 181 -5.09 8.48 10.84
CA ILE A 181 -5.37 9.29 9.65
C ILE A 181 -6.88 9.51 9.46
N GLU A 182 -7.68 8.48 9.76
CA GLU A 182 -9.15 8.57 9.74
C GLU A 182 -9.66 9.61 10.74
N MET A 183 -9.03 9.70 11.92
CA MET A 183 -9.31 10.74 12.90
C MET A 183 -8.94 12.15 12.41
N ASN A 184 -7.84 12.31 11.66
CA ASN A 184 -7.49 13.60 11.05
C ASN A 184 -8.53 14.01 9.99
N PHE A 185 -8.98 13.09 9.14
CA PHE A 185 -10.07 13.38 8.20
C PHE A 185 -11.39 13.67 8.90
N ALA A 186 -11.71 12.96 9.98
CA ALA A 186 -12.90 13.26 10.79
C ALA A 186 -12.80 14.65 11.43
N HIS A 187 -11.64 15.02 11.94
CA HIS A 187 -11.37 16.34 12.52
C HIS A 187 -11.54 17.46 11.49
N LEU A 188 -10.98 17.27 10.28
CA LEU A 188 -11.11 18.18 9.16
C LEU A 188 -12.58 18.46 8.82
N LYS A 189 -13.38 17.39 8.71
CA LYS A 189 -14.79 17.47 8.31
C LYS A 189 -15.71 17.97 9.43
N ARG A 190 -15.52 17.51 10.67
CA ARG A 190 -16.47 17.75 11.77
C ARG A 190 -16.14 18.96 12.63
N ILE A 191 -14.86 19.25 12.86
CA ILE A 191 -14.43 20.34 13.73
C ILE A 191 -14.04 21.57 12.92
N LEU A 192 -13.15 21.40 11.93
CA LEU A 192 -12.78 22.51 11.03
C LEU A 192 -13.90 22.83 10.01
N LYS A 193 -14.87 21.92 9.86
CA LYS A 193 -16.01 22.07 8.94
C LYS A 193 -15.59 22.40 7.51
N LEU A 194 -14.44 21.85 7.06
CA LEU A 194 -13.93 22.02 5.71
C LEU A 194 -14.73 21.12 4.74
N GLY A 195 -15.96 21.53 4.45
CA GLY A 195 -16.86 20.84 3.51
C GLY A 195 -16.75 21.34 2.07
N ARG A 196 -16.17 22.53 1.87
CA ARG A 196 -15.96 23.15 0.55
C ARG A 196 -14.69 24.01 0.60
N LEU A 197 -13.98 24.02 -0.52
CA LEU A 197 -12.86 24.92 -0.77
C LEU A 197 -13.39 26.29 -1.21
N ARG A 198 -12.75 27.35 -0.71
CA ARG A 198 -13.06 28.75 -1.04
C ARG A 198 -12.25 29.25 -2.24
N LEU A 199 -11.01 28.80 -2.34
CA LEU A 199 -10.09 29.13 -3.42
C LEU A 199 -10.33 28.20 -4.61
N ARG A 200 -9.94 28.67 -5.80
CA ARG A 200 -10.11 27.93 -7.06
C ARG A 200 -8.77 27.45 -7.58
N GLY A 201 -8.80 26.30 -8.26
CA GLY A 201 -7.65 25.70 -8.90
C GLY A 201 -6.79 24.87 -7.94
N PRO A 202 -5.80 24.12 -8.48
CA PRO A 202 -4.97 23.22 -7.68
C PRO A 202 -4.17 23.93 -6.59
N GLN A 203 -3.63 25.12 -6.88
CA GLN A 203 -2.86 25.92 -5.92
C GLN A 203 -3.74 26.39 -4.76
N GLY A 204 -4.95 26.88 -5.05
CA GLY A 204 -5.90 27.27 -4.02
C GLY A 204 -6.33 26.10 -3.12
N ALA A 205 -6.52 24.91 -3.70
CA ALA A 205 -6.80 23.70 -2.93
C ALA A 205 -5.61 23.32 -2.03
N GLN A 206 -4.39 23.39 -2.55
CA GLN A 206 -3.16 23.15 -1.78
C GLN A 206 -3.05 24.10 -0.59
N ASP A 207 -3.24 25.40 -0.81
CA ASP A 207 -3.12 26.41 0.26
C ASP A 207 -4.14 26.16 1.39
N GLU A 208 -5.40 25.86 1.04
CA GLU A 208 -6.43 25.57 2.03
C GLU A 208 -6.15 24.28 2.82
N PHE A 209 -5.67 23.21 2.16
CA PHE A 209 -5.32 21.96 2.85
C PHE A 209 -4.08 22.10 3.74
N VAL A 210 -3.07 22.87 3.31
CA VAL A 210 -1.90 23.19 4.13
C VAL A 210 -2.31 23.96 5.38
N LEU A 211 -3.14 25.01 5.23
CA LEU A 211 -3.64 25.78 6.37
C LEU A 211 -4.46 24.92 7.33
N ALA A 212 -5.29 24.02 6.80
CA ALA A 212 -6.04 23.07 7.63
C ALA A 212 -5.09 22.15 8.40
N ALA A 213 -4.09 21.56 7.75
CA ALA A 213 -3.12 20.69 8.40
C ALA A 213 -2.31 21.41 9.48
N ILE A 214 -1.94 22.68 9.27
CA ILE A 214 -1.30 23.51 10.31
C ILE A 214 -2.21 23.63 11.53
N ALA A 215 -3.50 23.96 11.34
CA ALA A 215 -4.45 24.06 12.44
C ALA A 215 -4.63 22.72 13.17
N GLN A 216 -4.66 21.60 12.44
CA GLN A 216 -4.74 20.26 13.02
C GLN A 216 -3.49 19.92 13.85
N ASN A 217 -2.30 20.22 13.33
CA ASN A 217 -1.04 20.02 14.03
C ASN A 217 -0.93 20.87 15.29
N LEU A 218 -1.31 22.15 15.24
CA LEU A 218 -1.30 23.03 16.42
C LEU A 218 -2.19 22.46 17.54
N ARG A 219 -3.40 22.00 17.20
CA ARG A 219 -4.28 21.33 18.16
C ARG A 219 -3.64 20.04 18.71
N ARG A 220 -2.98 19.27 17.85
CA ARG A 220 -2.32 18.03 18.25
C ARG A 220 -1.15 18.28 19.19
N PHE A 221 -0.30 19.24 18.89
CA PHE A 221 0.82 19.65 19.74
C PHE A 221 0.34 20.19 21.08
N ALA A 222 -0.70 21.04 21.09
CA ALA A 222 -1.31 21.48 22.33
C ALA A 222 -1.76 20.29 23.19
N SER A 223 -2.35 19.26 22.58
CA SER A 223 -2.78 18.05 23.30
C SER A 223 -1.63 17.18 23.82
N LEU A 224 -0.45 17.24 23.18
CA LEU A 224 0.73 16.48 23.58
C LEU A 224 1.55 17.20 24.67
N VAL A 225 1.52 18.53 24.66
CA VAL A 225 2.30 19.36 25.59
C VAL A 225 1.48 19.82 26.80
N ALA A 226 0.15 19.90 26.68
CA ALA A 226 -0.73 20.31 27.76
C ALA A 226 -0.56 19.41 28.98
N ARG A 227 -0.08 20.00 30.08
CA ARG A 227 -0.10 19.38 31.40
C ARG A 227 -1.44 19.72 32.07
N PRO A 228 -2.04 18.82 32.86
CA PRO A 228 -3.16 19.20 33.69
C PRO A 228 -2.75 20.36 34.61
N PRO A 229 -3.68 21.26 34.97
CA PRO A 229 -3.41 22.24 36.02
C PRO A 229 -2.87 21.53 37.26
N PRO A 230 -1.89 22.11 37.99
CA PRO A 230 -1.44 21.54 39.24
C PRO A 230 -2.67 21.30 40.12
N ALA A 231 -2.80 20.10 40.70
CA ALA A 231 -3.86 19.80 41.62
C ALA A 231 -3.86 20.89 42.70
N GLN A 232 -4.97 21.62 42.84
CA GLN A 232 -5.12 22.57 43.95
C GLN A 232 -4.91 21.75 45.22
N ALA A 233 -3.81 22.01 45.92
CA ALA A 233 -3.63 21.50 47.27
C ALA A 233 -4.84 22.01 48.05
N LEU A 234 -5.74 21.08 48.41
CA LEU A 234 -6.83 21.36 49.34
C LEU A 234 -6.18 22.01 50.54
N ARG A 235 -6.38 23.32 50.70
CA ARG A 235 -5.93 24.04 51.89
C ARG A 235 -6.71 23.45 53.05
N SER A 236 -6.04 22.63 53.85
CA SER A 236 -6.55 22.22 55.16
C SER A 236 -6.82 23.49 55.96
N ALA A 237 -8.07 23.67 56.36
CA ALA A 237 -8.50 24.72 57.27
C ALA A 237 -7.99 24.48 58.69
#